data_AF-A0A0S7ZIS0-F1
#
_entry.id   AF-A0A0S7ZIS0-F1
#
_cell.length_a   1.000
_cell.length_b   1.000
_cell.length_c   1.000
_cell.angle_alpha   90.00
_cell.angle_beta   90.00
_cell.angle_gamma   90.00
#
_symmetry.space_group_name_H-M   'P 1'
#
loop_
_entity.id
_entity.type
_entity.pdbx_description
1 polymer ?
#
loop_
_entity_poly.entity_id
_entity_poly.type
_entity_poly.pdbx_seq_one_letter_code
_entity_poly.pdbx_strand_id
1 'polypeptide(L)'
;MGRHLHLGISLLVFFLLFSCTGLQKKSVVIPEDAVTREYHTEAQRRLDEQDVFGALVLFYRAQRRSPEDTEIRDELEGILSSLEADTIYKQEVIRKGSSLKSPLQYTLYYRTEGKRIPVSDFPIRFTFLRGSGLLTIDALTNDLGIAKCYVEEIGDFDNLVVIEAKAILEVSDERIELPFLTRQFIFRDVSIMDVPHLILVHVRGSSASFTPVLCEKAAHPFQKNSFSNVACAFSDDPSLFEKAFAMERSALTILKNQSQAGVLILISLTPRFVERQSADFFLYETEGELKIVDLETFFLHFQDKGTERGAGRTEQEAEEQSTIQAVIYLNKGVDT
;
A
#
# COMPACT_ATOMS: atom_id res chain seq x y z
N MET A 1 42.17 -62.37 43.81
CA MET A 1 40.98 -63.26 43.68
C MET A 1 40.04 -62.56 42.71
N GLY A 2 39.60 -63.07 41.57
CA GLY A 2 39.80 -64.37 40.93
C GLY A 2 40.51 -64.26 39.57
N ARG A 3 40.95 -65.44 39.13
CA ARG A 3 41.72 -65.74 37.92
C ARG A 3 40.77 -66.06 36.76
N HIS A 4 41.27 -65.88 35.54
CA HIS A 4 41.31 -66.83 34.41
C HIS A 4 41.20 -66.04 33.09
N LEU A 5 42.30 -65.88 32.33
CA LEU A 5 42.98 -66.84 31.43
C LEU A 5 42.50 -66.66 29.98
N HIS A 6 43.48 -66.29 29.13
CA HIS A 6 43.78 -66.84 27.80
C HIS A 6 42.68 -66.82 26.72
N LEU A 7 42.92 -66.32 25.51
CA LEU A 7 43.84 -66.89 24.52
C LEU A 7 44.05 -65.86 23.40
N GLY A 8 45.29 -65.69 22.94
CA GLY A 8 45.57 -64.99 21.68
C GLY A 8 45.36 -65.89 20.47
N ILE A 9 45.17 -65.29 19.30
CA ILE A 9 45.55 -65.81 17.98
C ILE A 9 45.89 -64.59 17.11
N SER A 10 47.17 -64.50 16.73
CA SER A 10 47.61 -63.80 15.53
C SER A 10 47.03 -64.49 14.32
N LEU A 11 46.45 -63.78 13.35
CA LEU A 11 46.61 -64.16 11.94
C LEU A 11 46.23 -63.06 10.95
N LEU A 12 47.18 -62.81 10.06
CA LEU A 12 47.08 -62.46 8.65
C LEU A 12 46.30 -61.20 8.22
N VAL A 13 47.12 -60.19 7.95
CA VAL A 13 47.08 -59.29 6.80
C VAL A 13 46.45 -59.97 5.57
N PHE A 14 45.29 -59.47 5.13
CA PHE A 14 44.83 -59.62 3.75
C PHE A 14 44.58 -58.23 3.17
N PHE A 15 45.61 -57.74 2.47
CA PHE A 15 45.54 -56.58 1.58
C PHE A 15 44.60 -56.96 0.42
N LEU A 16 43.32 -56.61 0.51
CA LEU A 16 42.45 -56.55 -0.66
C LEU A 16 42.69 -55.21 -1.35
N LEU A 17 43.64 -55.24 -2.28
CA LEU A 17 43.73 -54.28 -3.39
C LEU A 17 42.49 -54.46 -4.27
N PHE A 18 41.37 -53.84 -3.86
CA PHE A 18 40.31 -53.52 -4.80
C PHE A 18 40.81 -52.36 -5.66
N SER A 19 41.33 -52.69 -6.83
CA SER A 19 41.45 -51.77 -7.95
C SER A 19 40.05 -51.23 -8.25
N CYS A 20 39.70 -50.08 -7.65
CA CYS A 20 38.64 -49.22 -8.14
C CYS A 20 39.06 -48.76 -9.54
N THR A 21 38.62 -49.51 -10.54
CA THR A 21 38.58 -49.04 -11.92
C THR A 21 37.80 -47.73 -11.91
N GLY A 22 38.50 -46.65 -12.25
CA GLY A 22 37.94 -45.32 -12.37
C GLY A 22 36.83 -45.33 -13.42
N LEU A 23 35.59 -45.45 -12.96
CA LEU A 23 34.46 -44.88 -13.66
C LEU A 23 34.68 -43.36 -13.63
N GLN A 24 35.38 -42.85 -14.65
CA GLN A 24 35.28 -41.46 -15.04
C GLN A 24 33.80 -41.19 -15.29
N LYS A 25 33.15 -40.57 -14.30
CA LYS A 25 31.81 -40.00 -14.43
C LYS A 25 31.95 -38.96 -15.54
N LYS A 26 31.65 -39.36 -16.79
CA LYS A 26 31.50 -38.43 -17.91
C LYS A 26 30.45 -37.43 -17.43
N SER A 27 30.89 -36.23 -17.07
CA SER A 27 30.01 -35.11 -16.83
C SER A 27 29.29 -34.88 -18.15
N VAL A 28 28.05 -35.35 -18.23
CA VAL A 28 27.16 -35.02 -19.34
C VAL A 28 27.00 -33.51 -19.27
N VAL A 29 27.66 -32.81 -20.19
CA VAL A 29 27.47 -31.38 -20.37
C VAL A 29 26.10 -31.23 -21.00
N ILE A 30 25.10 -30.95 -20.17
CA ILE A 30 23.75 -30.63 -20.63
C ILE A 30 23.86 -29.26 -21.33
N PRO A 31 23.43 -29.12 -22.60
CA PRO A 31 23.43 -27.84 -23.27
C PRO A 31 22.65 -26.80 -22.46
N GLU A 32 23.16 -25.58 -22.32
CA GLU A 32 22.53 -24.52 -21.52
C GLU A 32 21.07 -24.27 -21.96
N ASP A 33 20.80 -24.33 -23.26
CA ASP A 33 19.47 -24.18 -23.86
C ASP A 33 18.46 -25.26 -23.42
N ALA A 34 18.93 -26.46 -23.05
CA ALA A 34 18.05 -27.52 -22.57
C ALA A 34 17.59 -27.25 -21.14
N VAL A 35 18.48 -26.70 -20.31
CA VAL A 35 18.17 -26.33 -18.91
C VAL A 35 17.24 -25.13 -18.85
N THR A 36 17.44 -24.12 -19.72
CA THR A 36 16.54 -22.97 -19.82
C THR A 36 15.11 -23.40 -20.19
N ARG A 37 14.97 -24.27 -21.19
CA ARG A 37 13.67 -24.82 -21.59
C ARG A 37 13.00 -25.65 -20.50
N GLU A 38 13.78 -26.42 -19.74
CA GLU A 38 13.28 -27.17 -18.60
C GLU A 38 12.70 -26.24 -17.53
N TYR A 39 13.41 -25.17 -17.16
CA TYR A 39 12.89 -24.19 -16.21
C TYR A 39 11.64 -23.49 -16.71
N HIS A 40 11.61 -23.07 -17.98
CA HIS A 40 10.45 -22.42 -18.59
C HIS A 40 9.22 -23.34 -18.60
N THR A 41 9.39 -24.59 -19.04
CA THR A 41 8.30 -25.59 -19.07
C THR A 41 7.75 -25.89 -17.67
N GLU A 42 8.65 -26.08 -16.69
CA GLU A 42 8.26 -26.32 -15.31
C GLU A 42 7.58 -25.08 -14.68
N ALA A 43 8.02 -23.86 -15.04
CA ALA A 43 7.39 -22.63 -14.57
C ALA A 43 5.94 -22.50 -15.06
N GLN A 44 5.69 -22.81 -16.33
CA GLN A 44 4.33 -22.83 -16.89
C GLN A 44 3.45 -23.87 -16.18
N ARG A 45 3.96 -25.09 -15.97
CA ARG A 45 3.26 -26.14 -15.22
C ARG A 45 2.89 -25.69 -13.80
N ARG A 46 3.79 -25.00 -13.11
CA ARG A 46 3.57 -24.45 -11.75
C ARG A 46 2.48 -23.39 -11.75
N LEU A 47 2.46 -22.53 -12.76
CA LEU A 47 1.45 -21.49 -12.91
C LEU A 47 0.06 -22.10 -13.15
N ASP A 48 -0.03 -23.16 -13.97
CA ASP A 48 -1.27 -23.93 -14.18
C ASP A 48 -1.78 -24.57 -12.88
N GLU A 49 -0.86 -24.99 -12.01
CA GLU A 49 -1.12 -25.52 -10.67
C GLU A 49 -1.38 -24.43 -9.62
N GLN A 50 -1.37 -23.15 -10.02
CA GLN A 50 -1.52 -21.98 -9.15
C GLN A 50 -0.38 -21.79 -8.14
N ASP A 51 0.76 -22.47 -8.32
CA ASP A 51 2.02 -22.24 -7.60
C ASP A 51 2.76 -21.04 -8.22
N VAL A 52 2.21 -19.84 -8.00
CA VAL A 52 2.70 -18.59 -8.60
C VAL A 52 4.13 -18.27 -8.12
N PHE A 53 4.43 -18.50 -6.83
CA PHE A 53 5.77 -18.26 -6.29
C PHE A 53 6.80 -19.20 -6.91
N GLY A 54 6.51 -20.50 -6.99
CA GLY A 54 7.36 -21.49 -7.64
C GLY A 54 7.60 -21.17 -9.11
N ALA A 55 6.53 -20.78 -9.84
CA ALA A 55 6.63 -20.34 -11.23
C ALA A 55 7.57 -19.13 -11.38
N LEU A 56 7.41 -18.08 -10.57
CA LEU A 56 8.25 -16.88 -10.60
C LEU A 56 9.73 -17.20 -10.39
N VAL A 57 10.07 -18.05 -9.41
CA VAL A 57 11.46 -18.45 -9.15
C VAL A 57 12.06 -19.13 -10.38
N LEU A 58 11.30 -19.98 -11.08
CA LEU A 58 11.76 -20.70 -12.26
C LEU A 58 11.88 -19.78 -13.49
N PHE A 59 10.92 -18.87 -13.70
CA PHE A 59 11.01 -17.85 -14.75
C PHE A 59 12.26 -16.98 -14.58
N TYR A 60 12.55 -16.51 -13.36
CA TYR A 60 13.78 -15.77 -13.10
C TYR A 60 15.04 -16.60 -13.36
N ARG A 61 15.06 -17.88 -12.99
CA ARG A 61 16.20 -18.77 -13.29
C ARG A 61 16.38 -18.97 -14.80
N ALA A 62 15.29 -19.10 -15.55
CA ALA A 62 15.33 -19.22 -17.00
C ALA A 62 15.83 -17.92 -17.65
N GLN A 63 15.28 -16.76 -17.25
CA GLN A 63 15.67 -15.44 -17.77
C GLN A 63 17.14 -15.12 -17.50
N ARG A 64 17.67 -15.50 -16.33
CA ARG A 64 19.10 -15.30 -16.00
C ARG A 64 20.03 -16.12 -16.90
N ARG A 65 19.60 -17.31 -17.34
CA ARG A 65 20.38 -18.18 -18.21
C ARG A 65 20.28 -17.75 -19.67
N SER A 66 19.15 -17.19 -20.09
CA SER A 66 18.94 -16.68 -21.44
C SER A 66 18.40 -15.25 -21.44
N PRO A 67 19.24 -14.23 -21.13
CA PRO A 67 18.78 -12.84 -21.00
C PRO A 67 18.19 -12.23 -22.28
N GLU A 68 18.59 -12.75 -23.44
CA GLU A 68 18.16 -12.31 -24.76
C GLU A 68 16.82 -12.94 -25.19
N ASP A 69 16.32 -13.93 -24.43
CA ASP A 69 15.04 -14.57 -24.72
C ASP A 69 13.88 -13.63 -24.36
N THR A 70 13.25 -13.06 -25.37
CA THR A 70 12.15 -12.11 -25.18
C THR A 70 10.89 -12.78 -24.69
N GLU A 71 10.64 -14.05 -25.02
CA GLU A 71 9.43 -14.76 -24.61
C GLU A 71 9.42 -14.97 -23.09
N ILE A 72 10.53 -15.46 -22.54
CA ILE A 72 10.70 -15.66 -21.09
C ILE A 72 10.59 -14.32 -20.34
N ARG A 73 11.20 -13.26 -20.89
CA ARG A 73 11.14 -11.92 -20.29
C ARG A 73 9.72 -11.40 -20.27
N ASP A 74 9.03 -11.45 -21.41
CA ASP A 74 7.69 -10.89 -21.56
C ASP A 74 6.67 -11.67 -20.69
N GLU A 75 6.81 -12.99 -20.56
CA GLU A 75 6.01 -13.80 -19.63
C GLU A 75 6.29 -13.44 -18.16
N LEU A 76 7.57 -13.30 -17.78
CA LEU A 76 7.94 -12.90 -16.43
C LEU A 76 7.39 -11.51 -16.07
N GLU A 77 7.53 -10.53 -16.98
CA GLU A 77 6.95 -9.19 -16.82
C GLU A 77 5.42 -9.25 -16.72
N GLY A 78 4.78 -10.10 -17.53
CA GLY A 78 3.34 -10.36 -17.45
C GLY A 78 2.90 -10.85 -16.08
N ILE A 79 3.62 -11.81 -15.50
CA ILE A 79 3.32 -12.32 -14.15
C ILE A 79 3.54 -11.24 -13.09
N LEU A 80 4.68 -10.55 -13.13
CA LEU A 80 5.01 -9.49 -12.19
C LEU A 80 3.98 -8.35 -12.23
N SER A 81 3.54 -7.94 -13.43
CA SER A 81 2.52 -6.89 -13.59
C SER A 81 1.14 -7.29 -13.08
N SER A 82 0.89 -8.59 -12.93
CA SER A 82 -0.36 -9.16 -12.45
C SER A 82 -0.36 -9.44 -10.94
N LEU A 83 0.76 -9.21 -10.24
CA LEU A 83 0.82 -9.28 -8.78
C LEU A 83 0.24 -8.02 -8.16
N GLU A 84 -0.67 -8.22 -7.20
CA GLU A 84 -1.30 -7.15 -6.42
C GLU A 84 -1.05 -7.42 -4.93
N ALA A 85 -0.66 -6.38 -4.19
CA ALA A 85 -0.49 -6.45 -2.75
C ALA A 85 -1.45 -5.48 -2.04
N ASP A 86 -1.99 -5.89 -0.90
CA ASP A 86 -2.85 -5.08 -0.03
C ASP A 86 -2.40 -5.24 1.43
N THR A 87 -2.88 -4.34 2.30
CA THR A 87 -2.61 -4.41 3.75
C THR A 87 -3.89 -4.33 4.54
N ILE A 88 -3.97 -5.14 5.59
CA ILE A 88 -5.09 -5.14 6.54
C ILE A 88 -4.51 -4.97 7.94
N TYR A 89 -4.91 -3.90 8.62
CA TYR A 89 -4.54 -3.65 10.00
C TYR A 89 -5.58 -2.75 10.68
N LYS A 90 -5.65 -2.86 12.00
CA LYS A 90 -6.50 -1.99 12.80
C LYS A 90 -5.71 -0.73 13.15
N GLN A 91 -6.27 0.44 12.85
CA GLN A 91 -5.75 1.68 13.35
C GLN A 91 -5.88 1.70 14.89
N GLU A 92 -4.76 1.91 15.57
CA GLU A 92 -4.71 2.04 17.01
C GLU A 92 -3.67 3.08 17.44
N VAL A 93 -3.94 3.73 18.56
CA VAL A 93 -3.03 4.69 19.16
C VAL A 93 -1.90 3.93 19.84
N ILE A 94 -0.68 4.15 19.37
CA ILE A 94 0.52 3.45 19.86
C ILE A 94 1.17 4.20 21.02
N ARG A 95 1.90 3.46 21.86
CA ARG A 95 2.71 4.03 22.95
C ARG A 95 4.06 3.34 22.99
N LYS A 96 5.09 4.07 23.42
CA LYS A 96 6.41 3.48 23.67
C LYS A 96 6.32 2.36 24.71
N GLY A 97 7.00 1.25 24.45
CA GLY A 97 7.00 0.02 25.25
C GLY A 97 5.74 -0.83 25.13
N SER A 98 4.79 -0.47 24.25
CA SER A 98 3.56 -1.26 24.04
C SER A 98 3.67 -2.15 22.80
N SER A 99 2.94 -3.27 22.83
CA SER A 99 2.72 -4.12 21.65
C SER A 99 1.50 -3.63 20.86
N LEU A 100 1.41 -4.03 19.59
CA LEU A 100 0.13 -3.92 18.87
C LEU A 100 -0.80 -5.07 19.31
N LYS A 101 -2.11 -4.80 19.34
CA LYS A 101 -3.10 -5.81 19.77
C LYS A 101 -3.41 -6.82 18.68
N SER A 102 -3.34 -6.38 17.43
CA SER A 102 -3.63 -7.20 16.26
C SER A 102 -2.39 -7.27 15.37
N PRO A 103 -2.10 -8.44 14.76
CA PRO A 103 -1.02 -8.53 13.80
C PRO A 103 -1.32 -7.68 12.57
N LEU A 104 -0.26 -7.12 12.00
CA LEU A 104 -0.27 -6.52 10.68
C LEU A 104 -0.41 -7.64 9.65
N GLN A 105 -1.29 -7.46 8.67
CA GLN A 105 -1.48 -8.43 7.61
C GLN A 105 -1.11 -7.81 6.28
N TYR A 106 -0.18 -8.46 5.58
CA TYR A 106 0.16 -8.19 4.20
C TYR A 106 -0.46 -9.30 3.35
N THR A 107 -1.22 -8.94 2.32
CA THR A 107 -1.89 -9.90 1.44
C THR A 107 -1.35 -9.79 0.03
N LEU A 108 -1.01 -10.92 -0.59
CA LEU A 108 -0.49 -11.00 -1.94
C LEU A 108 -1.43 -11.83 -2.83
N TYR A 109 -1.79 -11.27 -3.98
CA TYR A 109 -2.65 -11.89 -4.96
C TYR A 109 -2.02 -11.87 -6.35
N TYR A 110 -2.35 -12.88 -7.14
CA TYR A 110 -2.10 -12.94 -8.58
C TYR A 110 -3.41 -12.78 -9.32
N ARG A 111 -3.49 -11.78 -10.20
CA ARG A 111 -4.70 -11.48 -10.96
C ARG A 111 -4.68 -12.21 -12.30
N THR A 112 -5.70 -13.03 -12.55
CA THR A 112 -5.89 -13.70 -13.84
C THR A 112 -7.37 -13.73 -14.20
N GLU A 113 -7.71 -13.42 -15.46
CA GLU A 113 -9.09 -13.50 -16.01
C GLU A 113 -10.18 -12.91 -15.09
N GLY A 114 -9.89 -11.79 -14.42
CA GLY A 114 -10.83 -11.12 -13.51
C GLY A 114 -10.97 -11.76 -12.12
N LYS A 115 -10.16 -12.79 -11.79
CA LYS A 115 -10.08 -13.41 -10.47
C LYS A 115 -8.79 -13.00 -9.76
N ARG A 116 -8.84 -13.00 -8.42
CA ARG A 116 -7.68 -12.86 -7.54
C ARG A 116 -7.37 -14.22 -6.92
N ILE A 117 -6.18 -14.74 -7.20
CA ILE A 117 -5.68 -16.00 -6.65
C ILE A 117 -4.68 -15.65 -5.54
N PRO A 118 -4.82 -16.19 -4.32
CA PRO A 118 -3.83 -15.97 -3.27
C PRO A 118 -2.47 -16.57 -3.64
N VAL A 119 -1.39 -15.85 -3.38
CA VAL A 119 -0.03 -16.35 -3.62
C VAL A 119 0.54 -16.87 -2.29
N SER A 120 0.69 -18.19 -2.15
CA SER A 120 1.25 -18.84 -0.97
C SER A 120 2.78 -18.89 -0.97
N ASP A 121 3.35 -19.13 0.21
CA ASP A 121 4.79 -19.32 0.46
C ASP A 121 5.71 -18.19 -0.01
N PHE A 122 5.15 -17.02 -0.30
CA PHE A 122 5.90 -15.88 -0.77
C PHE A 122 6.60 -15.16 0.39
N PRO A 123 7.93 -14.95 0.35
CA PRO A 123 8.66 -14.27 1.41
C PRO A 123 8.34 -12.77 1.51
N ILE A 124 7.91 -12.34 2.68
CA ILE A 124 7.64 -10.96 3.04
C ILE A 124 8.58 -10.55 4.18
N ARG A 125 9.28 -9.42 4.02
CA ARG A 125 10.06 -8.81 5.09
C ARG A 125 9.39 -7.56 5.61
N PHE A 126 9.25 -7.48 6.92
CA PHE A 126 8.77 -6.31 7.64
C PHE A 126 9.95 -5.57 8.27
N THR A 127 9.92 -4.25 8.21
CA THR A 127 10.96 -3.39 8.79
C THR A 127 10.36 -2.08 9.30
N PHE A 128 10.93 -1.49 10.34
CA PHE A 128 10.60 -0.12 10.70
C PHE A 128 11.27 0.84 9.71
N LEU A 129 10.45 1.58 8.96
CA LEU A 129 10.90 2.70 8.13
C LEU A 129 11.01 3.98 8.97
N ARG A 130 10.12 4.17 9.94
CA ARG A 130 10.17 5.23 10.95
C ARG A 130 9.82 4.68 12.32
N GLY A 131 10.52 5.18 13.33
CA GLY A 131 10.50 4.62 14.68
C GLY A 131 11.37 3.36 14.78
N SER A 132 11.24 2.64 15.88
CA SER A 132 11.98 1.42 16.17
C SER A 132 11.14 0.49 17.03
N GLY A 133 11.60 -0.75 17.22
CA GLY A 133 10.90 -1.73 18.05
C GLY A 133 11.27 -3.16 17.73
N LEU A 134 10.47 -4.08 18.23
CA LEU A 134 10.57 -5.52 17.99
C LEU A 134 9.35 -6.00 17.21
N LEU A 135 9.59 -6.60 16.04
CA LEU A 135 8.55 -7.16 15.19
C LEU A 135 9.00 -8.45 14.50
N THR A 136 8.05 -9.21 13.97
CA THR A 136 8.33 -10.36 13.09
C THR A 136 8.99 -9.86 11.80
N ILE A 137 10.30 -10.09 11.64
CA ILE A 137 11.07 -9.54 10.51
C ILE A 137 10.74 -10.27 9.20
N ASP A 138 10.81 -11.59 9.18
CA ASP A 138 10.56 -12.38 7.97
C ASP A 138 9.33 -13.29 8.20
N ALA A 139 8.40 -13.29 7.24
CA ALA A 139 7.22 -14.14 7.24
C ALA A 139 6.95 -14.67 5.83
N LEU A 140 6.25 -15.80 5.74
CA LEU A 140 5.75 -16.34 4.47
C LEU A 140 4.25 -16.06 4.38
N THR A 141 3.75 -15.84 3.17
CA THR A 141 2.31 -15.88 2.92
C THR A 141 1.78 -17.30 3.09
N ASN A 142 0.60 -17.45 3.67
CA ASN A 142 -0.07 -18.76 3.78
C ASN A 142 -0.93 -19.06 2.54
N ASP A 143 -1.72 -20.14 2.58
CA ASP A 143 -2.65 -20.56 1.50
C ASP A 143 -3.70 -19.49 1.13
N LEU A 144 -3.93 -18.50 1.98
CA LEU A 144 -4.83 -17.37 1.73
C LEU A 144 -4.07 -16.13 1.19
N GLY A 145 -2.77 -16.27 0.93
CA GLY A 145 -1.90 -15.19 0.47
C GLY A 145 -1.52 -14.21 1.57
N ILE A 146 -1.68 -14.57 2.84
CA ILE A 146 -1.52 -13.63 3.98
C ILE A 146 -0.22 -13.91 4.73
N ALA A 147 0.65 -12.90 4.80
CA ALA A 147 1.79 -12.85 5.71
C ALA A 147 1.44 -11.98 6.92
N LYS A 148 1.74 -12.47 8.13
CA LYS A 148 1.44 -11.77 9.38
C LYS A 148 2.72 -11.26 10.03
N CYS A 149 2.68 -10.02 10.52
CA CYS A 149 3.72 -9.45 11.35
C CYS A 149 3.16 -9.09 12.72
N TYR A 150 3.76 -9.66 13.76
CA TYR A 150 3.46 -9.30 15.15
C TYR A 150 4.44 -8.23 15.60
N VAL A 151 3.92 -7.14 16.13
CA VAL A 151 4.73 -6.07 16.73
C VAL A 151 4.67 -6.26 18.24
N GLU A 152 5.73 -6.82 18.79
CA GLU A 152 5.86 -7.17 20.19
C GLU A 152 6.14 -5.93 21.05
N GLU A 153 6.91 -4.99 20.52
CA GLU A 153 7.27 -3.77 21.23
C GLU A 153 7.48 -2.60 20.26
N ILE A 154 6.87 -1.46 20.56
CA ILE A 154 7.18 -0.17 19.96
C ILE A 154 8.27 0.51 20.79
N GLY A 155 9.42 0.76 20.18
CA GLY A 155 10.56 1.45 20.78
C GLY A 155 10.46 2.97 20.68
N ASP A 156 11.57 3.61 20.33
CA ASP A 156 11.65 5.06 20.13
C ASP A 156 10.98 5.49 18.83
N PHE A 157 10.17 6.55 18.91
CA PHE A 157 9.55 7.26 17.80
C PHE A 157 9.20 8.68 18.26
N ASP A 158 9.08 9.61 17.32
CA ASP A 158 8.65 10.99 17.65
C ASP A 158 7.12 11.02 17.80
N ASN A 159 6.40 10.95 16.67
CA ASN A 159 4.92 11.05 16.63
C ASN A 159 4.29 9.98 15.71
N LEU A 160 5.14 9.26 14.97
CA LEU A 160 4.73 8.40 13.87
C LEU A 160 5.63 7.17 13.82
N VAL A 161 5.01 6.01 13.73
CA VAL A 161 5.67 4.75 13.40
C VAL A 161 5.21 4.33 12.02
N VAL A 162 6.16 3.99 11.16
CA VAL A 162 5.89 3.45 9.84
C VAL A 162 6.60 2.11 9.73
N ILE A 163 5.83 1.05 9.57
CA ILE A 163 6.35 -0.29 9.30
C ILE A 163 6.14 -0.57 7.81
N GLU A 164 7.19 -0.99 7.13
CA GLU A 164 7.17 -1.33 5.72
C GLU A 164 7.22 -2.83 5.55
N ALA A 165 6.38 -3.37 4.67
CA ALA A 165 6.40 -4.75 4.22
C ALA A 165 6.83 -4.82 2.76
N LYS A 166 7.84 -5.65 2.49
CA LYS A 166 8.42 -5.85 1.15
C LYS A 166 8.27 -7.31 0.75
N ALA A 167 7.74 -7.53 -0.45
CA ALA A 167 7.83 -8.82 -1.11
C ALA A 167 9.26 -9.04 -1.62
N ILE A 168 9.80 -10.21 -1.31
CA ILE A 168 11.16 -10.61 -1.66
C ILE A 168 11.13 -11.92 -2.42
N LEU A 169 11.81 -11.91 -3.55
CA LEU A 169 12.08 -13.11 -4.32
C LEU A 169 13.53 -13.55 -4.08
N GLU A 170 13.69 -14.75 -3.54
CA GLU A 170 15.02 -15.36 -3.35
C GLU A 170 15.30 -16.30 -4.52
N VAL A 171 16.26 -15.91 -5.37
CA VAL A 171 16.65 -16.69 -6.55
C VAL A 171 18.13 -17.05 -6.44
N SER A 172 18.39 -18.28 -6.00
CA SER A 172 19.75 -18.78 -5.71
C SER A 172 20.38 -17.98 -4.57
N ASP A 173 21.45 -17.21 -4.81
CA ASP A 173 22.15 -16.41 -3.79
C ASP A 173 21.74 -14.93 -3.83
N GLU A 174 20.74 -14.57 -4.64
CA GLU A 174 20.28 -13.19 -4.80
C GLU A 174 18.91 -12.97 -4.17
N ARG A 175 18.81 -11.86 -3.43
CA ARG A 175 17.56 -11.36 -2.85
C ARG A 175 17.08 -10.19 -3.69
N ILE A 176 15.96 -10.38 -4.38
CA ILE A 176 15.35 -9.37 -5.24
C ILE A 176 14.15 -8.80 -4.50
N GLU A 177 14.22 -7.52 -4.11
CA GLU A 177 13.05 -6.80 -3.61
C GLU A 177 12.14 -6.44 -4.79
N LEU A 178 10.82 -6.50 -4.59
CA LEU A 178 9.81 -6.10 -5.57
C LEU A 178 9.16 -4.78 -5.13
N PRO A 179 9.71 -3.60 -5.49
CA PRO A 179 9.32 -2.33 -4.87
C PRO A 179 7.85 -1.97 -5.11
N PHE A 180 7.29 -2.34 -6.26
CA PHE A 180 5.89 -2.08 -6.63
C PHE A 180 4.88 -2.81 -5.72
N LEU A 181 5.32 -3.87 -5.02
CA LEU A 181 4.53 -4.60 -4.03
C LEU A 181 4.73 -4.08 -2.60
N THR A 182 5.60 -3.10 -2.39
CA THR A 182 5.87 -2.57 -1.04
C THR A 182 4.62 -1.92 -0.46
N ARG A 183 4.33 -2.20 0.81
CA ARG A 183 3.20 -1.60 1.53
C ARG A 183 3.63 -1.08 2.89
N GLN A 184 2.89 -0.09 3.40
CA GLN A 184 3.22 0.58 4.65
C GLN A 184 2.04 0.52 5.63
N PHE A 185 2.37 0.28 6.89
CA PHE A 185 1.47 0.33 8.04
C PHE A 185 1.86 1.56 8.85
N ILE A 186 0.90 2.44 9.10
CA ILE A 186 1.15 3.76 9.67
C ILE A 186 0.40 3.88 10.99
N PHE A 187 1.12 4.22 12.05
CA PHE A 187 0.61 4.35 13.41
C PHE A 187 1.04 5.67 14.06
N ARG A 188 0.18 6.19 14.95
CA ARG A 188 0.37 7.46 15.64
C ARG A 188 0.16 7.29 17.14
N ASP A 189 0.81 8.13 17.94
CA ASP A 189 0.61 8.22 19.39
C ASP A 189 -0.62 9.04 19.81
N VAL A 190 -1.29 9.64 18.82
CA VAL A 190 -2.54 10.36 18.98
C VAL A 190 -3.55 9.77 18.00
N SER A 191 -4.82 9.68 18.45
CA SER A 191 -5.92 9.23 17.59
C SER A 191 -6.01 10.15 16.37
N ILE A 192 -6.29 9.60 15.19
CA ILE A 192 -6.54 10.43 14.01
C ILE A 192 -7.64 11.47 14.27
N MET A 193 -8.63 11.16 15.12
CA MET A 193 -9.72 12.08 15.49
C MET A 193 -9.26 13.28 16.33
N ASP A 194 -8.11 13.18 16.99
CA ASP A 194 -7.56 14.20 17.88
C ASP A 194 -6.42 15.00 17.24
N VAL A 195 -5.97 14.59 16.05
CA VAL A 195 -5.02 15.35 15.24
C VAL A 195 -5.69 16.64 14.74
N PRO A 196 -4.98 17.79 14.64
CA PRO A 196 -5.55 18.98 14.04
C PRO A 196 -5.87 18.75 12.55
N HIS A 197 -7.13 19.01 12.17
CA HIS A 197 -7.62 18.97 10.80
C HIS A 197 -7.84 20.38 10.30
N LEU A 198 -7.40 20.63 9.07
CA LEU A 198 -7.74 21.85 8.36
C LEU A 198 -8.57 21.50 7.12
N ILE A 199 -9.77 22.05 7.06
CA ILE A 199 -10.59 22.08 5.86
C ILE A 199 -10.27 23.36 5.11
N LEU A 200 -9.76 23.23 3.89
CA LEU A 200 -9.58 24.36 2.97
C LEU A 200 -10.61 24.27 1.85
N VAL A 201 -11.45 25.29 1.78
CA VAL A 201 -12.49 25.42 0.75
C VAL A 201 -12.04 26.45 -0.28
N HIS A 202 -12.12 26.09 -1.56
CA HIS A 202 -11.90 27.00 -2.67
C HIS A 202 -13.10 26.98 -3.61
N VAL A 203 -13.70 28.15 -3.84
CA VAL A 203 -14.83 28.32 -4.78
C VAL A 203 -14.34 29.15 -5.95
N ARG A 204 -14.29 28.53 -7.14
CA ARG A 204 -13.81 29.19 -8.36
C ARG A 204 -14.87 30.16 -8.90
N GLY A 205 -14.47 31.40 -9.17
CA GLY A 205 -15.32 32.39 -9.84
C GLY A 205 -16.44 33.02 -9.00
N SER A 206 -16.50 32.74 -7.70
CA SER A 206 -17.55 33.26 -6.80
C SER A 206 -17.08 34.44 -5.95
N SER A 207 -18.03 35.27 -5.53
CA SER A 207 -17.82 36.45 -4.67
C SER A 207 -18.12 36.17 -3.19
N ALA A 208 -17.55 35.10 -2.62
CA ALA A 208 -17.24 34.85 -1.19
C ALA A 208 -18.26 35.22 -0.05
N SER A 209 -19.50 35.61 -0.34
CA SER A 209 -20.40 36.21 0.67
C SER A 209 -21.04 35.22 1.63
N PHE A 210 -21.08 33.92 1.28
CA PHE A 210 -21.67 32.85 2.10
C PHE A 210 -20.62 31.88 2.68
N THR A 211 -19.38 32.36 2.79
CA THR A 211 -18.21 31.60 3.27
C THR A 211 -18.40 30.95 4.66
N PRO A 212 -18.97 31.60 5.70
CA PRO A 212 -19.11 30.95 7.00
C PRO A 212 -20.02 29.71 6.96
N VAL A 213 -21.09 29.75 6.16
CA VAL A 213 -22.07 28.65 6.05
C VAL A 213 -21.41 27.44 5.40
N LEU A 214 -20.63 27.62 4.34
CA LEU A 214 -19.91 26.53 3.71
C LEU A 214 -18.93 25.85 4.67
N CYS A 215 -18.20 26.64 5.47
CA CYS A 215 -17.28 26.07 6.45
C CYS A 215 -17.99 25.30 7.56
N GLU A 216 -19.13 25.79 8.04
CA GLU A 216 -19.99 25.06 8.98
C GLU A 216 -20.43 23.72 8.38
N LYS A 217 -20.94 23.73 7.13
CA LYS A 217 -21.41 22.49 6.47
C LYS A 217 -20.28 21.52 6.16
N ALA A 218 -19.09 22.02 5.81
CA ALA A 218 -17.92 21.21 5.56
C ALA A 218 -17.41 20.53 6.84
N ALA A 219 -17.36 21.26 7.97
CA ALA A 219 -16.86 20.76 9.25
C ALA A 219 -17.86 19.87 10.00
N HIS A 220 -19.16 20.06 9.77
CA HIS A 220 -20.23 19.40 10.52
C HIS A 220 -20.11 17.86 10.61
N PRO A 221 -19.84 17.09 9.54
CA PRO A 221 -19.70 15.64 9.63
C PRO A 221 -18.56 15.21 10.56
N PHE A 222 -17.41 15.89 10.49
CA PHE A 222 -16.27 15.58 11.34
C PHE A 222 -16.59 15.88 12.81
N GLN A 223 -17.19 17.04 13.10
CA GLN A 223 -17.60 17.39 14.45
C GLN A 223 -18.64 16.41 15.01
N LYS A 224 -19.62 16.00 14.20
CA LYS A 224 -20.63 14.99 14.55
C LYS A 224 -20.00 13.62 14.85
N ASN A 225 -18.94 13.27 14.14
CA ASN A 225 -18.18 12.03 14.34
C ASN A 225 -17.04 12.18 15.37
N SER A 226 -17.16 13.15 16.30
CA SER A 226 -16.25 13.35 17.45
C SER A 226 -14.81 13.73 17.10
N PHE A 227 -14.56 14.32 15.93
CA PHE A 227 -13.27 14.94 15.63
C PHE A 227 -13.14 16.23 16.45
N SER A 228 -12.13 16.28 17.32
CA SER A 228 -12.03 17.28 18.38
C SER A 228 -11.35 18.58 17.94
N ASN A 229 -10.61 18.56 16.82
CA ASN A 229 -9.80 19.68 16.36
C ASN A 229 -9.96 19.90 14.85
N VAL A 230 -11.12 20.44 14.44
CA VAL A 230 -11.44 20.71 13.03
C VAL A 230 -11.54 22.21 12.81
N ALA A 231 -10.57 22.77 12.11
CA ALA A 231 -10.62 24.14 11.61
C ALA A 231 -11.10 24.16 10.16
N CYS A 232 -11.80 25.21 9.76
CA CYS A 232 -12.14 25.45 8.36
C CYS A 232 -11.75 26.86 7.96
N ALA A 233 -11.13 27.00 6.79
CA ALA A 233 -10.75 28.26 6.20
C ALA A 233 -10.99 28.24 4.68
N PHE A 234 -11.10 29.43 4.10
CA PHE A 234 -11.08 29.60 2.66
C PHE A 234 -9.65 29.79 2.20
N SER A 235 -9.32 29.23 1.03
CA SER A 235 -8.02 29.52 0.46
C SER A 235 -7.93 30.99 0.03
N ASP A 236 -6.99 31.70 0.64
CA ASP A 236 -6.58 33.06 0.29
C ASP A 236 -5.54 33.09 -0.85
N ASP A 237 -4.87 31.96 -1.08
CA ASP A 237 -3.95 31.74 -2.21
C ASP A 237 -4.50 30.64 -3.15
N PRO A 238 -5.24 31.01 -4.20
CA PRO A 238 -5.72 30.07 -5.20
C PRO A 238 -4.59 29.26 -5.86
N SER A 239 -3.40 29.84 -6.06
CA SER A 239 -2.30 29.12 -6.71
C SER A 239 -1.75 28.02 -5.82
N LEU A 240 -1.55 28.30 -4.53
CA LEU A 240 -1.12 27.30 -3.56
C LEU A 240 -2.15 26.19 -3.40
N PHE A 241 -3.44 26.55 -3.32
CA PHE A 241 -4.53 25.59 -3.25
C PHE A 241 -4.53 24.65 -4.45
N GLU A 242 -4.50 25.17 -5.68
CA GLU A 242 -4.55 24.35 -6.89
C GLU A 242 -3.37 23.38 -6.99
N LYS A 243 -2.17 23.82 -6.60
CA LYS A 243 -0.98 22.95 -6.52
C LYS A 243 -1.13 21.86 -5.46
N ALA A 244 -1.62 22.21 -4.27
CA ALA A 244 -1.90 21.24 -3.22
C ALA A 244 -2.99 20.25 -3.64
N PHE A 245 -4.02 20.74 -4.33
CA PHE A 245 -5.11 19.94 -4.88
C PHE A 245 -4.63 18.98 -5.97
N ALA A 246 -3.61 19.36 -6.74
CA ALA A 246 -2.89 18.52 -7.67
C ALA A 246 -1.88 17.56 -6.99
N MET A 247 -1.87 17.50 -5.65
CA MET A 247 -0.97 16.67 -4.83
C MET A 247 0.52 17.02 -4.99
N GLU A 248 0.84 18.26 -5.34
CA GLU A 248 2.24 18.72 -5.38
C GLU A 248 2.83 18.74 -3.96
N ARG A 249 3.86 17.93 -3.72
CA ARG A 249 4.50 17.79 -2.40
C ARG A 249 5.00 19.10 -1.82
N SER A 250 5.51 20.00 -2.65
CA SER A 250 5.99 21.32 -2.23
C SER A 250 4.84 22.17 -1.65
N ALA A 251 3.68 22.20 -2.31
CA ALA A 251 2.51 22.92 -1.85
C ALA A 251 1.93 22.33 -0.55
N LEU A 252 1.82 20.99 -0.47
CA LEU A 252 1.39 20.31 0.76
C LEU A 252 2.34 20.58 1.94
N THR A 253 3.65 20.65 1.69
CA THR A 253 4.66 20.98 2.71
C THR A 253 4.49 22.42 3.21
N ILE A 254 4.22 23.38 2.32
CA ILE A 254 3.95 24.77 2.70
C ILE A 254 2.71 24.83 3.59
N LEU A 255 1.60 24.19 3.18
CA LEU A 255 0.36 24.18 3.95
C LEU A 255 0.51 23.51 5.32
N LYS A 256 1.28 22.41 5.41
CA LYS A 256 1.63 21.77 6.68
C LYS A 256 2.30 22.75 7.64
N ASN A 257 3.32 23.45 7.14
CA ASN A 257 4.09 24.39 7.95
C ASN A 257 3.27 25.61 8.39
N GLN A 258 2.30 26.04 7.59
CA GLN A 258 1.43 27.18 7.90
C GLN A 258 0.29 26.84 8.86
N SER A 259 -0.30 25.64 8.76
CA SER A 259 -1.53 25.28 9.46
C SER A 259 -1.34 24.52 10.76
N GLN A 260 -0.17 23.89 10.96
CA GLN A 260 0.05 22.87 12.00
C GLN A 260 -0.93 21.68 11.92
N ALA A 261 -1.66 21.54 10.80
CA ALA A 261 -2.58 20.43 10.60
C ALA A 261 -1.81 19.14 10.31
N GLY A 262 -2.25 18.03 10.91
CA GLY A 262 -1.79 16.71 10.53
C GLY A 262 -2.61 16.11 9.39
N VAL A 263 -3.84 16.58 9.20
CA VAL A 263 -4.74 16.17 8.11
C VAL A 263 -5.27 17.41 7.40
N LEU A 264 -5.25 17.37 6.07
CA LEU A 264 -5.78 18.40 5.20
C LEU A 264 -6.98 17.86 4.42
N ILE A 265 -8.10 18.57 4.47
CA ILE A 265 -9.30 18.29 3.69
C ILE A 265 -9.46 19.42 2.69
N LEU A 266 -9.24 19.11 1.42
CA LEU A 266 -9.32 20.07 0.33
C LEU A 266 -10.66 19.94 -0.38
N ILE A 267 -11.41 21.03 -0.50
CA ILE A 267 -12.70 21.07 -1.19
C ILE A 267 -12.62 22.12 -2.30
N SER A 268 -12.71 21.68 -3.55
CA SER A 268 -12.76 22.55 -4.74
C SER A 268 -14.18 22.58 -5.27
N LEU A 269 -14.74 23.76 -5.47
CA LEU A 269 -16.11 23.98 -5.93
C LEU A 269 -16.10 24.89 -7.16
N THR A 270 -16.80 24.49 -8.22
CA THR A 270 -16.95 25.26 -9.45
C THR A 270 -18.44 25.45 -9.75
N PRO A 271 -19.05 26.53 -9.24
CA PRO A 271 -20.41 26.87 -9.59
C PRO A 271 -20.50 27.29 -11.06
N ARG A 272 -21.58 26.89 -11.72
CA ARG A 272 -21.91 27.25 -13.09
C ARG A 272 -23.38 27.62 -13.16
N PHE A 273 -23.63 28.80 -13.72
CA PHE A 273 -24.99 29.19 -14.08
C PHE A 273 -25.51 28.22 -15.15
N VAL A 274 -26.68 27.63 -14.91
CA VAL A 274 -27.32 26.74 -15.87
C VAL A 274 -28.27 27.55 -16.72
N GLU A 275 -29.33 28.06 -16.09
CA GLU A 275 -30.38 28.80 -16.79
C GLU A 275 -31.30 29.57 -15.84
N ARG A 276 -32.02 30.53 -16.42
CA ARG A 276 -33.11 31.27 -15.77
C ARG A 276 -34.44 30.69 -16.28
N GLN A 277 -35.17 30.01 -15.41
CA GLN A 277 -36.45 29.37 -15.78
C GLN A 277 -37.61 30.38 -15.80
N SER A 278 -37.55 31.44 -14.99
CA SER A 278 -38.58 32.49 -14.94
C SER A 278 -38.00 33.85 -14.51
N ALA A 279 -38.85 34.88 -14.42
CA ALA A 279 -38.42 36.21 -14.00
C ALA A 279 -37.74 36.22 -12.61
N ASP A 280 -38.08 35.31 -11.71
CA ASP A 280 -37.54 35.22 -10.36
C ASP A 280 -37.18 33.79 -9.98
N PHE A 281 -36.69 33.00 -10.95
CA PHE A 281 -36.21 31.65 -10.70
C PHE A 281 -34.95 31.35 -11.51
N PHE A 282 -33.88 31.06 -10.78
CA PHE A 282 -32.55 30.78 -11.32
C PHE A 282 -32.13 29.38 -10.87
N LEU A 283 -31.42 28.68 -11.76
CA LEU A 283 -30.85 27.37 -11.50
C LEU A 283 -29.33 27.43 -11.70
N TYR A 284 -28.62 26.95 -10.69
CA TYR A 284 -27.17 26.75 -10.73
C TYR A 284 -26.85 25.27 -10.55
N GLU A 285 -25.71 24.88 -11.09
CA GLU A 285 -25.10 23.59 -10.91
C GLU A 285 -23.69 23.81 -10.36
N THR A 286 -23.27 23.02 -9.39
CA THR A 286 -21.92 23.11 -8.81
C THR A 286 -21.24 21.76 -8.91
N GLU A 287 -20.14 21.73 -9.65
CA GLU A 287 -19.20 20.62 -9.63
C GLU A 287 -18.30 20.78 -8.41
N GLY A 288 -18.17 19.72 -7.62
CA GLY A 288 -17.36 19.68 -6.43
C GLY A 288 -16.40 18.48 -6.43
N GLU A 289 -15.24 18.67 -5.83
CA GLU A 289 -14.28 17.60 -5.59
C GLU A 289 -13.66 17.77 -4.19
N LEU A 290 -13.58 16.66 -3.45
CA LEU A 290 -13.04 16.58 -2.09
C LEU A 290 -11.84 15.64 -2.07
N LYS A 291 -10.77 16.03 -1.35
CA LYS A 291 -9.60 15.19 -1.06
C LYS A 291 -9.24 15.25 0.41
N ILE A 292 -8.95 14.09 1.01
CA ILE A 292 -8.44 13.99 2.39
C ILE A 292 -7.00 13.50 2.32
N VAL A 293 -6.07 14.31 2.82
CA VAL A 293 -4.63 14.10 2.73
C VAL A 293 -4.01 14.09 4.11
N ASP A 294 -3.20 13.08 4.40
CA ASP A 294 -2.33 13.06 5.57
C ASP A 294 -1.08 13.91 5.27
N LEU A 295 -0.86 14.98 6.03
CA LEU A 295 0.26 15.89 5.83
C LEU A 295 1.60 15.38 6.38
N GLU A 296 1.60 14.31 7.18
CA GLU A 296 2.84 13.66 7.61
C GLU A 296 3.42 12.73 6.54
N THR A 297 2.53 12.06 5.78
CA THR A 297 2.91 11.05 4.80
C THR A 297 2.66 11.48 3.35
N PHE A 298 1.91 12.58 3.16
CA PHE A 298 1.39 13.05 1.87
C PHE A 298 0.51 12.02 1.15
N PHE A 299 -0.06 11.08 1.90
CA PHE A 299 -0.92 10.05 1.36
C PHE A 299 -2.36 10.58 1.18
N LEU A 300 -2.96 10.28 0.03
CA LEU A 300 -4.35 10.57 -0.27
C LEU A 300 -5.23 9.44 0.27
N HIS A 301 -5.94 9.71 1.37
CA HIS A 301 -6.81 8.72 2.00
C HIS A 301 -8.13 8.54 1.25
N PHE A 302 -8.66 9.64 0.73
CA PHE A 302 -9.99 9.67 0.15
C PHE A 302 -10.07 10.75 -0.92
N GLN A 303 -10.79 10.45 -2.00
CA GLN A 303 -11.15 11.39 -3.04
C GLN A 303 -12.57 11.10 -3.51
N ASP A 304 -13.39 12.13 -3.60
CA ASP A 304 -14.73 12.05 -4.17
C ASP A 304 -15.03 13.26 -5.04
N LYS A 305 -15.94 13.09 -6.00
CA LYS A 305 -16.38 14.15 -6.90
C LYS A 305 -17.86 14.02 -7.18
N GLY A 306 -18.54 15.15 -7.30
CA GLY A 306 -19.98 15.19 -7.49
C GLY A 306 -20.45 16.46 -8.15
N THR A 307 -21.71 16.44 -8.55
CA THR A 307 -22.40 17.58 -9.13
C THR A 307 -23.76 17.71 -8.47
N GLU A 308 -24.07 18.90 -7.97
CA GLU A 308 -25.35 19.19 -7.32
C GLU A 308 -25.99 20.45 -7.88
N ARG A 309 -27.32 20.54 -7.76
CA ARG A 309 -28.11 21.66 -8.27
C ARG A 309 -28.76 22.44 -7.15
N GLY A 310 -28.88 23.74 -7.36
CA GLY A 310 -29.52 24.66 -6.45
C GLY A 310 -30.40 25.64 -7.20
N ALA A 311 -31.56 25.93 -6.62
CA ALA A 311 -32.50 26.90 -7.16
C ALA A 311 -32.67 28.06 -6.18
N GLY A 312 -32.89 29.26 -6.72
CA GLY A 312 -33.05 30.48 -5.94
C GLY A 312 -33.87 31.52 -6.68
N ARG A 313 -34.36 32.52 -5.95
CA ARG A 313 -35.12 33.63 -6.54
C ARG A 313 -34.22 34.67 -7.19
N THR A 314 -32.94 34.65 -6.81
CA THR A 314 -31.85 35.40 -7.42
C THR A 314 -30.75 34.44 -7.87
N GLU A 315 -29.87 34.90 -8.76
CA GLU A 315 -28.69 34.12 -9.17
C GLU A 315 -27.81 33.76 -7.98
N GLN A 316 -27.58 34.71 -7.08
CA GLN A 316 -26.78 34.51 -5.87
C GLN A 316 -27.38 33.45 -4.94
N GLU A 317 -28.69 33.47 -4.72
CA GLU A 317 -29.36 32.44 -3.92
C GLU A 317 -29.25 31.05 -4.57
N ALA A 318 -29.41 30.96 -5.89
CA ALA A 318 -29.30 29.70 -6.60
C ALA A 318 -27.87 29.13 -6.53
N GLU A 319 -26.86 29.98 -6.72
CA GLU A 319 -25.44 29.64 -6.58
C GLU A 319 -25.10 29.18 -5.16
N GLU A 320 -25.55 29.92 -4.14
CA GLU A 320 -25.34 29.57 -2.74
C GLU A 320 -25.94 28.20 -2.42
N GLN A 321 -27.20 27.97 -2.82
CA GLN A 321 -27.87 26.69 -2.59
C GLN A 321 -27.15 25.54 -3.31
N SER A 322 -26.76 25.70 -4.59
CA SER A 322 -26.08 24.63 -5.32
C SER A 322 -24.73 24.29 -4.70
N THR A 323 -23.99 25.32 -4.26
CA THR A 323 -22.67 25.16 -3.64
C THR A 323 -22.76 24.49 -2.27
N ILE A 324 -23.75 24.87 -1.45
CA ILE A 324 -24.01 24.21 -0.16
C ILE A 324 -24.38 22.74 -0.36
N GLN A 325 -25.26 22.44 -1.32
CA GLN A 325 -25.66 21.06 -1.61
C GLN A 325 -24.46 20.22 -2.09
N ALA A 326 -23.58 20.78 -2.93
CA ALA A 326 -22.36 20.10 -3.36
C ALA A 326 -21.45 19.72 -2.19
N VAL A 327 -21.25 20.61 -1.21
CA VAL A 327 -20.47 20.29 0.01
C VAL A 327 -21.15 19.19 0.83
N ILE A 328 -22.47 19.27 1.02
CA ILE A 328 -23.24 18.24 1.73
C ILE A 328 -23.12 16.89 1.03
N TYR A 329 -23.18 16.87 -0.31
CA TYR A 329 -23.01 15.67 -1.11
C TYR A 329 -21.64 15.04 -0.92
N LEU A 330 -20.56 15.81 -1.10
CA LEU A 330 -19.18 15.33 -0.97
C LEU A 330 -18.89 14.73 0.42
N ASN A 331 -19.57 15.26 1.44
CA ASN A 331 -19.43 14.78 2.80
C ASN A 331 -20.17 13.46 3.08
N LYS A 332 -21.13 13.02 2.25
CA LYS A 332 -21.80 11.72 2.43
C LYS A 332 -20.83 10.55 2.32
N GLY A 333 -19.79 10.67 1.50
CA GLY A 333 -18.75 9.65 1.36
C GLY A 333 -17.80 9.56 2.55
N VAL A 334 -17.81 10.55 3.46
CA VAL A 334 -16.99 10.55 4.68
C VAL A 334 -17.69 9.81 5.83
N ASP A 335 -19.02 9.71 5.80
CA ASP A 335 -19.83 9.01 6.82
C ASP A 335 -19.84 7.47 6.64
N THR A 336 -19.31 6.94 5.54
CA THR A 336 -19.30 5.50 5.18
C THR A 336 -17.95 4.84 5.41
#